data_AF-A0AAE7M3A3-F1
#
_entry.id   AF-A0AAE7M3A3-F1
#
_cell.length_a   1.000
_cell.length_b   1.000
_cell.length_c   1.000
_cell.angle_alpha   90.00
_cell.angle_beta   90.00
_cell.angle_gamma   90.00
#
_symmetry.space_group_name_H-M   'P 1'
#
loop_
_entity.id
_entity.type
_entity.pdbx_description
1 polymer ?
#
loop_
_entity_poly.entity_id
_entity_poly.type
_entity_poly.pdbx_seq_one_letter_code
_entity_poly.pdbx_strand_id
1 'polypeptide(L)'
;MVSACGEIGICLRTLKRWRQRLLGDGDGEDRRQGSPRHIPHRLTVEERQRILLTCNQPQYAALPPSQIVPDLADQGIFIGSESSFYRVLHDHDQVHRRGRARPPQEPRRVPRLRATGPNQVWSWDIS
;
A
#
# COMPACT_ATOMS: atom_id res chain seq x y z
N MET A 1 -6.03 35.37 -27.33
CA MET A 1 -5.30 34.70 -26.20
C MET A 1 -6.23 34.21 -25.09
N VAL A 2 -7.27 34.94 -24.68
CA VAL A 2 -8.18 34.49 -23.59
C VAL A 2 -8.98 33.23 -23.95
N SER A 3 -9.45 33.12 -25.19
CA SER A 3 -10.23 31.97 -25.68
C SER A 3 -9.44 30.65 -25.64
N ALA A 4 -8.16 30.66 -26.05
CA ALA A 4 -7.29 29.47 -25.98
C ALA A 4 -7.01 29.00 -24.54
N CYS A 5 -6.96 29.92 -23.56
CA CYS A 5 -6.77 29.57 -22.15
C CYS A 5 -7.97 28.81 -21.55
N GLY A 6 -9.19 29.15 -22.01
CA GLY A 6 -10.43 28.50 -21.57
C GLY A 6 -10.51 27.04 -22.03
N GLU A 7 -10.14 26.77 -23.27
CA GLU A 7 -10.11 25.41 -23.86
C GLU A 7 -9.11 24.48 -23.15
N ILE A 8 -7.95 25.01 -22.74
CA ILE A 8 -6.87 24.23 -22.09
C ILE A 8 -7.12 24.10 -20.56
N GLY A 9 -8.13 24.76 -20.01
CA GLY A 9 -8.43 24.74 -18.57
C GLY A 9 -7.40 25.45 -17.71
N ILE A 10 -6.63 26.39 -18.27
CA ILE A 10 -5.57 27.12 -17.56
C ILE A 10 -5.95 28.59 -17.42
N CYS A 11 -5.93 29.12 -16.20
CA CYS A 11 -6.21 30.54 -15.98
C CYS A 11 -5.12 31.45 -16.59
N LEU A 12 -5.52 32.63 -17.07
CA LEU A 12 -4.64 33.58 -17.76
C LEU A 12 -3.42 34.00 -16.92
N ARG A 13 -3.55 34.06 -15.59
CA ARG A 13 -2.44 34.35 -14.67
C ARG A 13 -1.36 33.27 -14.70
N THR A 14 -1.76 32.01 -14.84
CA THR A 14 -0.80 30.89 -14.93
C THR A 14 -0.08 30.91 -16.27
N LEU A 15 -0.80 31.15 -17.37
CA LEU A 15 -0.17 31.29 -18.68
C LEU A 15 0.84 32.46 -18.69
N LYS A 16 0.48 33.61 -18.12
CA LYS A 16 1.40 34.75 -18.00
C LYS A 16 2.65 34.41 -17.18
N ARG A 17 2.48 33.75 -16.04
CA ARG A 17 3.59 33.31 -15.17
C ARG A 17 4.51 32.32 -15.89
N TRP A 18 3.95 31.34 -16.59
CA TRP A 18 4.73 30.39 -17.38
C TRP A 18 5.44 31.07 -18.54
N ARG A 19 4.76 31.96 -19.26
CA ARG A 19 5.36 32.72 -20.37
C ARG A 19 6.53 33.60 -19.90
N GLN A 20 6.43 34.27 -18.75
CA GLN A 20 7.54 35.03 -18.19
C GLN A 20 8.72 34.13 -17.80
N ARG A 21 8.44 32.92 -17.31
CA ARG A 21 9.46 31.95 -16.92
C ARG A 21 10.12 31.26 -18.12
N LEU A 22 9.36 30.99 -19.17
CA LEU A 22 9.82 30.47 -20.48
C LEU A 22 10.64 31.50 -21.27
N LEU A 23 10.39 32.81 -21.08
CA LEU A 23 11.12 33.89 -21.72
C LEU A 23 12.37 34.34 -20.92
N GLY A 24 12.62 33.78 -19.73
CA GLY A 24 13.84 33.98 -18.94
C GLY A 24 14.63 32.67 -18.77
N ASP A 25 15.56 32.59 -17.81
CA ASP A 25 16.37 31.39 -17.51
C ASP A 25 15.58 30.26 -16.80
N GLY A 26 14.27 30.21 -17.00
CA GLY A 26 13.42 29.20 -16.41
C GLY A 26 13.32 27.94 -17.26
N ASP A 27 13.41 26.81 -16.58
CA ASP A 27 13.17 25.43 -17.00
C ASP A 27 11.78 25.17 -17.66
N GLY A 28 10.87 26.13 -17.65
CA GLY A 28 9.54 26.01 -18.29
C GLY A 28 8.59 24.99 -17.64
N GLU A 29 9.01 24.35 -16.54
CA GLU A 29 8.26 23.27 -15.91
C GLU A 29 6.98 23.72 -15.19
N ASP A 30 5.94 22.89 -15.29
CA ASP A 30 4.70 23.05 -14.53
C ASP A 30 4.88 22.65 -13.07
N ARG A 31 5.17 23.63 -12.21
CA ARG A 31 5.30 23.42 -10.75
C ARG A 31 3.97 23.36 -9.99
N ARG A 32 2.82 23.30 -10.66
CA ARG A 32 1.52 23.05 -9.98
C ARG A 32 1.46 21.63 -9.42
N GLN A 33 2.10 20.68 -10.09
CA GLN A 33 2.24 19.30 -9.63
C GLN A 33 3.73 19.03 -9.40
N GLY A 34 4.17 19.03 -8.14
CA GLY A 34 5.57 18.79 -7.81
C GLY A 34 6.20 19.76 -6.81
N SER A 35 5.41 20.66 -6.18
CA SER A 35 5.92 21.44 -5.05
C SER A 35 6.48 20.49 -3.99
N PRO A 36 7.75 20.65 -3.57
CA PRO A 36 8.35 19.78 -2.57
C PRO A 36 7.57 19.90 -1.26
N ARG A 37 6.75 18.88 -0.97
CA ARG A 37 6.03 18.79 0.29
C ARG A 37 7.02 18.26 1.33
N HIS A 38 7.46 19.13 2.23
CA HIS A 38 8.22 18.70 3.40
C HIS A 38 7.27 18.05 4.40
N ILE A 39 7.36 16.73 4.51
CA ILE A 39 6.57 15.95 5.47
C ILE A 39 7.54 15.54 6.58
N PRO A 40 7.45 16.13 7.79
CA PRO A 40 8.43 15.91 8.85
C PRO A 40 8.48 14.45 9.34
N HIS A 41 7.38 13.71 9.18
CA HIS A 41 7.27 12.30 9.58
C HIS A 41 7.53 11.32 8.42
N ARG A 42 8.15 11.79 7.34
CA ARG A 42 8.52 10.91 6.24
C ARG A 42 9.69 10.05 6.67
N LEU A 43 9.54 8.72 6.55
CA LEU A 43 10.66 7.82 6.81
C LEU A 43 11.86 8.16 5.95
N THR A 44 13.02 8.23 6.58
CA THR A 44 14.29 8.42 5.88
C THR A 44 14.67 7.15 5.11
N VAL A 45 15.68 7.26 4.25
CA VAL A 45 16.16 6.10 3.47
C VAL A 45 16.76 5.05 4.40
N GLU A 46 17.45 5.51 5.45
CA GLU A 46 18.08 4.67 6.46
C GLU A 46 17.04 3.90 7.28
N GLU A 47 15.94 4.56 7.69
CA GLU A 47 14.84 3.91 8.40
C GLU A 47 14.15 2.86 7.52
N ARG A 48 13.92 3.18 6.23
CA ARG A 48 13.38 2.22 5.26
C ARG A 48 14.28 0.99 5.11
N GLN A 49 15.60 1.19 5.03
CA GLN A 49 16.56 0.08 4.99
C GLN A 49 16.55 -0.72 6.30
N ARG A 50 16.44 -0.06 7.45
CA ARG A 50 16.32 -0.72 8.74
C ARG A 50 15.09 -1.64 8.80
N ILE A 51 13.95 -1.17 8.30
CA ILE A 51 12.72 -1.98 8.19
C ILE A 51 12.99 -3.24 7.35
N LEU A 52 13.58 -3.08 6.17
CA LEU A 52 13.88 -4.21 5.28
C LEU A 52 14.84 -5.21 5.92
N LEU A 53 15.89 -4.73 6.57
CA LEU A 53 16.86 -5.59 7.25
C LEU A 53 16.17 -6.38 8.35
N THR A 54 15.39 -5.73 9.22
CA THR A 54 14.65 -6.40 10.29
C THR A 54 13.67 -7.44 9.74
N CYS A 55 12.88 -7.10 8.72
CA CYS A 55 11.92 -8.03 8.12
C CYS A 55 12.57 -9.23 7.41
N ASN A 56 13.85 -9.14 7.03
CA ASN A 56 14.59 -10.21 6.37
C ASN A 56 15.50 -10.99 7.33
N GLN A 57 15.54 -10.63 8.62
CA GLN A 57 16.24 -11.44 9.63
C GLN A 57 15.57 -12.80 9.81
N PRO A 58 16.33 -13.87 10.09
CA PRO A 58 15.78 -15.23 10.22
C PRO A 58 14.62 -15.35 11.20
N GLN A 59 14.67 -14.58 12.30
CA GLN A 59 13.64 -14.55 13.34
C GLN A 59 12.30 -13.97 12.86
N TYR A 60 12.33 -13.03 11.91
CA TYR A 60 11.15 -12.31 11.41
C TYR A 60 10.77 -12.66 9.97
N ALA A 61 11.60 -13.44 9.26
CA ALA A 61 11.39 -13.80 7.86
C ALA A 61 10.03 -14.47 7.62
N ALA A 62 9.56 -15.27 8.58
CA ALA A 62 8.28 -15.97 8.52
C ALA A 62 7.11 -15.22 9.17
N LEU A 63 7.36 -14.06 9.80
CA LEU A 63 6.36 -13.32 10.57
C LEU A 63 5.84 -12.10 9.79
N PRO A 64 4.54 -11.76 9.90
CA PRO A 64 3.98 -10.56 9.30
C PRO A 64 4.35 -9.31 10.12
N PRO A 65 4.30 -8.10 9.50
CA PRO A 65 4.53 -6.84 10.21
C PRO A 65 3.67 -6.64 11.47
N SER A 66 2.45 -7.19 11.50
CA SER A 66 1.55 -7.16 12.66
C SER A 66 2.05 -7.94 13.87
N GLN A 67 3.06 -8.81 13.69
CA GLN A 67 3.74 -9.50 14.80
C GLN A 67 5.12 -8.91 15.07
N ILE A 68 5.82 -8.46 14.03
CA ILE A 68 7.15 -7.86 14.15
C ILE A 68 7.10 -6.53 14.93
N VAL A 69 6.14 -5.65 14.62
CA VAL A 69 6.07 -4.31 15.24
C VAL A 69 5.81 -4.39 16.75
N PRO A 70 4.85 -5.20 17.26
CA PRO A 70 4.70 -5.41 18.70
C PRO A 70 5.95 -6.00 19.36
N ASP A 71 6.58 -7.00 18.76
CA ASP A 71 7.79 -7.62 19.32
C ASP A 71 8.97 -6.63 19.42
N LEU A 72 9.14 -5.76 18.42
CA LEU A 72 10.11 -4.66 18.49
C LEU A 72 9.74 -3.64 19.58
N ALA A 73 8.45 -3.34 19.75
CA ALA A 73 7.98 -2.41 20.78
C ALA A 73 8.22 -2.97 22.19
N ASP A 74 8.03 -4.28 22.39
CA ASP A 74 8.35 -4.96 23.65
C ASP A 74 9.86 -4.89 23.97
N GLN A 75 10.71 -4.85 22.95
CA GLN A 75 12.15 -4.63 23.06
C GLN A 75 12.54 -3.14 23.20
N GLY A 76 11.56 -2.22 23.20
CA GLY A 76 11.78 -0.78 23.27
C GLY A 76 12.30 -0.14 21.97
N ILE A 77 12.21 -0.84 20.84
CA ILE A 77 12.72 -0.40 19.55
C ILE A 77 11.56 0.08 18.66
N PHE A 78 11.54 1.37 18.33
CA PHE A 78 10.58 1.93 17.38
C PHE A 78 11.26 2.36 16.08
N ILE A 79 10.88 1.73 14.96
CA ILE A 79 11.35 2.08 13.61
C ILE A 79 10.24 2.76 12.79
N GLY A 80 8.98 2.41 13.05
CA GLY A 80 7.82 2.96 12.36
C GLY A 80 6.54 2.18 12.66
N SER A 81 5.40 2.71 12.20
CA SER A 81 4.09 2.06 12.34
C SER A 81 3.97 0.80 11.47
N GLU A 82 3.03 -0.09 11.79
CA GLU A 82 2.69 -1.25 10.94
C GLU A 82 2.40 -0.86 9.49
N SER A 83 1.62 0.21 9.30
CA SER A 83 1.32 0.76 7.97
C SER A 83 2.57 1.22 7.21
N SER A 84 3.57 1.73 7.92
CA SER A 84 4.85 2.11 7.34
C SER A 84 5.67 0.90 6.90
N PHE A 85 5.67 -0.17 7.71
CA PHE A 85 6.28 -1.44 7.34
C PHE A 85 5.64 -2.03 6.09
N TYR A 86 4.31 -2.09 6.03
CA TYR A 86 3.61 -2.57 4.83
C TYR A 86 3.92 -1.72 3.60
N ARG A 87 3.96 -0.39 3.72
CA ARG A 87 4.33 0.49 2.59
C ARG A 87 5.75 0.21 2.09
N VAL A 88 6.72 0.07 2.97
CA VAL A 88 8.11 -0.23 2.58
C VAL A 88 8.22 -1.63 1.97
N LEU A 89 7.56 -2.63 2.55
CA LEU A 89 7.55 -3.97 1.97
C LEU A 89 6.85 -4.00 0.61
N HIS A 90 5.80 -3.20 0.42
CA HIS A 90 5.11 -3.08 -0.86
C HIS A 90 5.98 -2.39 -1.92
N ASP A 91 6.68 -1.31 -1.56
CA ASP A 91 7.65 -0.63 -2.44
C ASP A 91 8.76 -1.59 -2.94
N HIS A 92 9.07 -2.64 -2.16
CA HIS A 92 10.12 -3.63 -2.46
C HIS A 92 9.59 -5.00 -2.91
N ASP A 93 8.29 -5.13 -3.18
CA ASP A 93 7.64 -6.39 -3.57
C ASP A 93 7.95 -7.55 -2.57
N GLN A 94 7.89 -7.26 -1.28
CA GLN A 94 8.14 -8.21 -0.18
C GLN A 94 6.88 -8.51 0.65
N VAL A 95 5.71 -8.09 0.17
CA VAL A 95 4.39 -8.45 0.73
C VAL A 95 3.93 -9.80 0.16
N HIS A 96 4.82 -10.78 0.25
CA HIS A 96 4.52 -12.16 -0.06
C HIS A 96 3.96 -12.84 1.18
N ARG A 97 3.27 -13.95 0.98
CA ARG A 97 2.78 -14.74 2.10
C ARG A 97 3.95 -15.22 2.96
N ARG A 98 3.94 -14.82 4.24
CA ARG A 98 4.92 -15.24 5.23
C ARG A 98 4.33 -16.35 6.11
N GLY A 99 5.12 -17.38 6.39
CA GLY A 99 4.74 -18.50 7.26
C GLY A 99 4.16 -19.73 6.53
N ARG A 100 3.81 -20.75 7.32
CA ARG A 100 3.38 -22.09 6.84
C ARG A 100 1.90 -22.20 6.45
N ALA A 101 1.15 -21.10 6.49
CA ALA A 101 -0.29 -21.16 6.25
C ALA A 101 -0.58 -21.67 4.82
N ARG A 102 -1.49 -22.64 4.69
CA ARG A 102 -1.82 -23.27 3.40
C ARG A 102 -2.48 -22.27 2.45
N PRO A 103 -2.17 -22.30 1.13
CA PRO A 103 -2.90 -21.51 0.12
C PRO A 103 -4.41 -21.58 0.37
N PRO A 104 -5.16 -20.47 0.22
CA PRO A 104 -6.61 -20.53 0.20
C PRO A 104 -7.02 -21.64 -0.77
N GLN A 105 -7.71 -22.66 -0.26
CA GLN A 105 -8.25 -23.71 -1.09
C GLN A 105 -9.62 -23.25 -1.57
N GLU A 106 -9.95 -23.52 -2.82
CA GLU A 106 -11.31 -23.30 -3.30
C GLU A 106 -12.30 -24.02 -2.38
N PRO A 107 -13.40 -23.36 -1.97
CA PRO A 107 -14.39 -23.98 -1.12
C PRO A 107 -14.91 -25.25 -1.81
N ARG A 108 -14.81 -26.37 -1.09
CA ARG A 108 -15.27 -27.66 -1.60
C ARG A 108 -16.76 -27.53 -1.95
N ARG A 109 -17.15 -27.94 -3.16
CA ARG A 109 -18.56 -27.90 -3.57
C ARG A 109 -19.41 -28.64 -2.54
N VAL A 110 -20.36 -27.93 -1.94
CA VAL A 110 -21.36 -28.53 -1.06
C VAL A 110 -22.25 -29.45 -1.90
N PRO A 111 -22.38 -30.75 -1.56
CA PRO A 111 -23.25 -31.66 -2.29
C PRO A 111 -24.70 -31.18 -2.20
N ARG A 112 -25.37 -31.06 -3.34
CA ARG A 112 -26.82 -30.80 -3.38
C ARG A 112 -27.52 -32.16 -3.33
N LEU A 113 -28.01 -32.52 -2.16
CA LEU A 113 -28.72 -33.79 -1.95
C LEU A 113 -30.19 -33.61 -2.29
N ARG A 114 -30.78 -34.56 -3.03
CA ARG A 114 -32.21 -34.63 -3.34
C ARG A 114 -32.70 -36.03 -2.97
N ALA A 115 -33.71 -36.12 -2.10
CA ALA A 115 -34.37 -37.37 -1.79
C ALA A 115 -35.42 -37.69 -2.87
N THR A 116 -35.39 -38.91 -3.41
CA THR A 116 -36.44 -39.49 -4.26
C THR A 116 -37.29 -40.52 -3.52
N GLY A 117 -36.94 -40.84 -2.27
CA GLY A 117 -37.65 -41.77 -1.41
C GLY A 117 -37.33 -41.57 0.07
N PRO A 118 -38.06 -42.27 0.96
CA PRO A 118 -37.85 -42.17 2.40
C PRO A 118 -36.43 -42.64 2.81
N ASN A 119 -35.88 -42.04 3.87
CA ASN A 119 -34.55 -42.35 4.46
C ASN A 119 -33.31 -42.12 3.58
N GLN A 120 -33.41 -41.36 2.48
CA GLN A 120 -32.28 -41.10 1.57
C GLN A 120 -31.44 -39.87 1.91
N VAL A 121 -32.01 -38.87 2.58
CA VAL A 121 -31.33 -37.62 2.97
C VAL A 121 -31.72 -37.31 4.41
N TRP A 122 -30.72 -37.04 5.23
CA TRP A 122 -30.88 -36.72 6.65
C TRP A 122 -30.36 -35.30 6.86
N SER A 123 -31.17 -34.45 7.49
CA SER A 123 -30.78 -33.10 7.91
C SER A 123 -31.07 -32.94 9.38
N TRP A 124 -30.14 -32.33 10.10
CA TRP A 124 -30.25 -32.01 11.51
C TRP A 124 -30.20 -30.48 11.65
N ASP A 125 -31.13 -29.93 12.41
CA ASP A 125 -31.14 -28.53 12.83
C ASP A 125 -30.52 -28.42 14.23
N ILE A 126 -29.78 -27.34 14.49
CA ILE A 126 -29.15 -27.09 15.79
C ILE A 126 -29.65 -25.71 16.25
N SER A 127 -30.35 -25.66 17.39
CA SER A 127 -30.74 -24.41 18.07
C SER A 127 -29.63 -23.85 18.94
#